data_AF-A0A9J6D578-F1
#
_entry.id   AF-A0A9J6D578-F1
#
_cell.length_a   1.000
_cell.length_b   1.000
_cell.length_c   1.000
_cell.angle_alpha   90.00
_cell.angle_beta   90.00
_cell.angle_gamma   90.00
#
_symmetry.space_group_name_H-M   'P 1'
#
loop_
_entity.id
_entity.type
_entity.pdbx_description
1 polymer ?
#
loop_
_entity_poly.entity_id
_entity_poly.type
_entity_poly.pdbx_seq_one_letter_code
_entity_poly.pdbx_strand_id
1 'polypeptide(L)'
;MIGWVSNRRSGLKEEELLRLVEACVISQRTYHLPFQRLTQSQQRRIDAMIRKATELVHGVPNYASTRLLLKLGTHNTLSKLLEANWFSQRKRLLLTPTGRNLLSRLGYPVPPLEIETRPTPLSPAIRKILSVHPLSRNMRPQHDKSRHKSRV
;
A
#
# COMPACT_ATOMS: atom_id res chain seq x y z
N MET A 1 15.96 15.62 3.97
CA MET A 1 15.24 15.30 5.23
C MET A 1 15.81 14.07 5.91
N ILE A 2 15.86 12.90 5.28
CA ILE A 2 16.32 11.66 5.95
C ILE A 2 17.81 11.66 6.37
N GLY A 3 18.70 12.31 5.61
CA GLY A 3 20.14 12.39 5.96
C GLY A 3 20.47 13.08 7.28
N TRP A 4 19.55 13.88 7.82
CA TRP A 4 19.73 14.57 9.10
C TRP A 4 19.36 13.67 10.29
N VAL A 5 18.45 12.73 10.08
CA VAL A 5 17.92 11.82 11.11
C VAL A 5 18.82 10.59 11.31
N SER A 6 19.65 10.27 10.31
CA SER A 6 20.52 9.09 10.27
C SER A 6 21.89 9.26 10.95
N ASN A 7 22.10 10.28 11.79
CA ASN A 7 23.45 10.60 12.28
C ASN A 7 24.05 9.47 13.14
N ARG A 8 25.32 9.10 12.88
CA ARG A 8 26.00 7.88 13.37
C ARG A 8 26.14 7.75 14.90
N ARG A 9 25.88 8.81 15.67
CA ARG A 9 26.16 8.87 17.12
C ARG A 9 24.93 8.64 18.01
N SER A 10 23.71 8.78 17.48
CA SER A 10 22.44 8.52 18.21
C SER A 10 21.23 8.44 17.24
N GLY A 11 21.43 7.83 16.07
CA GLY A 11 20.45 7.82 14.98
C GLY A 11 19.37 6.74 15.09
N LEU A 12 18.28 6.93 14.34
CA LEU A 12 17.24 5.92 14.15
C LEU A 12 17.84 4.61 13.62
N LYS A 13 17.27 3.48 14.06
CA LYS A 13 17.65 2.15 13.56
C LYS A 13 17.25 1.99 12.10
N GLU A 14 17.86 1.03 11.41
CA GLU A 14 17.55 0.71 10.00
C GLU A 14 16.04 0.52 9.77
N GLU A 15 15.36 -0.23 10.63
CA GLU A 15 13.91 -0.45 10.54
C GLU A 15 13.08 0.84 10.61
N GLU A 16 13.49 1.77 11.48
CA GLU A 16 12.81 3.07 11.63
C GLU A 16 13.09 3.97 10.43
N LEU A 17 14.31 3.92 9.89
CA LEU A 17 14.69 4.61 8.65
C LEU A 17 13.94 4.04 7.44
N LEU A 18 13.75 2.73 7.35
CA LEU A 18 12.93 2.08 6.31
C LEU A 18 11.50 2.62 6.37
N ARG A 19 10.89 2.65 7.57
CA ARG A 19 9.53 3.19 7.77
C ARG A 19 9.43 4.65 7.36
N LEU A 20 10.45 5.48 7.66
CA LEU A 20 10.48 6.87 7.23
C LEU A 20 10.62 7.01 5.71
N VAL A 21 11.47 6.20 5.07
CA VAL A 21 11.58 6.21 3.60
C VAL A 21 10.26 5.80 2.96
N GLU A 22 9.60 4.78 3.49
CA GLU A 22 8.32 4.30 2.98
C GLU A 22 7.21 5.35 3.17
N ALA A 23 7.10 5.94 4.36
CA ALA A 23 6.08 6.94 4.68
C ALA A 23 6.31 8.27 3.94
N CYS A 24 7.55 8.77 3.89
CA CYS A 24 7.82 10.11 3.36
C CYS A 24 8.19 10.12 1.88
N VAL A 25 8.96 9.13 1.41
CA VAL A 25 9.42 9.09 0.01
C VAL A 25 8.46 8.28 -0.83
N ILE A 26 8.22 7.02 -0.48
CA ILE A 26 7.42 6.11 -1.32
C ILE A 26 5.96 6.54 -1.35
N SER A 27 5.33 6.78 -0.20
CA SER A 27 3.91 7.17 -0.14
C SER A 27 3.66 8.50 -0.86
N GLN A 28 4.52 9.50 -0.65
CA GLN A 28 4.37 10.79 -1.32
C GLN A 28 4.42 10.63 -2.84
N ARG A 29 5.39 9.88 -3.36
CA ARG A 29 5.56 9.64 -4.81
C ARG A 29 4.39 8.84 -5.38
N THR A 30 3.98 7.77 -4.69
CA THR A 30 2.90 6.88 -5.14
C THR A 30 1.52 7.56 -5.12
N TYR A 31 1.35 8.62 -4.33
CA TYR A 31 0.08 9.35 -4.26
C TYR A 31 -0.24 10.15 -5.54
N HIS A 32 0.72 10.93 -6.06
CA HIS A 32 0.44 11.89 -7.16
C HIS A 32 0.97 11.44 -8.53
N LEU A 33 2.11 10.75 -8.57
CA LEU A 33 2.76 10.36 -9.82
C LEU A 33 1.97 9.39 -10.72
N PRO A 34 1.12 8.47 -10.22
CA PRO A 34 0.35 7.57 -11.10
C PRO A 34 -0.59 8.29 -12.07
N PHE A 35 -0.91 9.55 -11.79
CA PHE A 35 -1.84 10.36 -12.58
C PHE A 35 -1.13 11.40 -13.45
N GLN A 36 0.21 11.42 -13.42
CA GLN A 36 1.02 12.37 -14.18
C GLN A 36 1.70 11.69 -15.37
N ARG A 37 1.80 12.41 -16.48
CA ARG A 37 2.60 11.99 -17.64
C ARG A 37 4.05 12.38 -17.40
N LEU A 38 4.86 11.40 -17.00
CA LEU A 38 6.28 11.61 -16.72
C LEU A 38 7.13 11.37 -17.96
N THR A 39 8.09 12.25 -18.23
CA THR A 39 9.13 11.98 -19.23
C THR A 39 10.13 10.96 -18.70
N GLN A 40 10.87 10.31 -19.62
CA GLN A 40 11.89 9.33 -19.23
C GLN A 40 12.98 9.93 -18.32
N SER A 41 13.34 11.19 -18.53
CA SER A 41 14.31 11.89 -17.68
C SER A 41 13.78 12.14 -16.27
N GLN A 42 12.50 12.50 -16.13
CA GLN A 42 11.84 12.67 -14.83
C GLN A 42 11.75 11.34 -14.08
N GLN A 43 11.37 10.25 -14.76
CA GLN A 43 11.34 8.91 -14.17
C GLN A 43 12.72 8.50 -13.62
N ARG A 44 13.78 8.65 -14.44
CA ARG A 44 15.16 8.36 -14.01
C ARG A 44 15.59 9.20 -12.81
N ARG A 45 15.18 10.48 -12.76
CA ARG A 45 15.47 11.37 -11.62
C ARG A 45 14.79 10.88 -10.34
N ILE A 46 13.54 10.43 -10.43
CA ILE A 46 12.79 9.90 -9.28
C ILE A 46 13.39 8.56 -8.83
N ASP A 47 13.73 7.66 -9.76
CA ASP A 47 14.42 6.42 -9.45
C ASP A 47 15.75 6.66 -8.73
N ALA A 48 16.51 7.67 -9.15
CA ALA A 48 17.73 8.06 -8.47
C ALA A 48 17.46 8.58 -7.04
N MET A 49 16.35 9.29 -6.81
CA MET A 49 15.95 9.74 -5.47
C MET A 49 15.55 8.57 -4.57
N ILE A 50 14.76 7.62 -5.09
CA ILE A 50 14.36 6.41 -4.35
C ILE A 50 15.61 5.61 -4.00
N ARG A 51 16.52 5.41 -4.96
CA ARG A 51 17.77 4.69 -4.74
C ARG A 51 18.63 5.35 -3.68
N LYS A 52 18.84 6.67 -3.74
CA LYS A 52 19.61 7.40 -2.71
C LYS A 52 18.99 7.26 -1.31
N ALA A 53 17.67 7.27 -1.22
CA ALA A 53 16.98 7.03 0.05
C ALA A 53 17.25 5.61 0.55
N THR A 54 17.23 4.61 -0.34
CA THR A 54 17.49 3.22 0.04
C THR A 54 18.95 2.95 0.38
N GLU A 55 19.90 3.55 -0.33
CA GLU A 55 21.34 3.47 -0.03
C GLU A 55 21.60 3.99 1.39
N LEU A 56 20.99 5.13 1.74
CA LEU A 56 21.09 5.72 3.07
C LEU A 56 20.59 4.79 4.16
N VAL A 57 19.42 4.16 3.96
CA VAL A 57 18.85 3.25 4.97
C VAL A 57 19.74 2.04 5.21
N HIS A 58 20.26 1.43 4.16
CA HIS A 58 21.15 0.26 4.26
C HIS A 58 22.60 0.65 4.63
N GLY A 59 22.89 1.93 4.86
CA GLY A 59 24.25 2.41 5.15
C GLY A 59 25.25 2.21 4.00
N VAL A 60 24.77 2.02 2.78
CA VAL A 60 25.58 1.75 1.59
C VAL A 60 26.16 3.07 1.07
N PRO A 61 27.43 3.11 0.62
CA PRO A 61 28.01 4.31 0.05
C PRO A 61 27.28 4.78 -1.21
N ASN A 62 27.21 6.10 -1.40
CA ASN A 62 26.53 6.76 -2.52
C ASN A 62 27.11 6.43 -3.91
N TYR A 63 28.30 5.82 -3.95
CA TYR A 63 28.99 5.38 -5.17
C TYR A 63 28.81 3.88 -5.44
N ALA A 64 27.98 3.18 -4.65
CA ALA A 64 27.70 1.78 -4.88
C ALA A 64 27.07 1.53 -6.26
N SER A 65 27.39 0.36 -6.82
CA SER A 65 26.92 0.00 -8.16
C SER A 65 25.39 -0.10 -8.18
N THR A 66 24.76 0.78 -8.96
CA THR A 66 23.30 0.77 -9.19
C THR A 66 22.83 -0.59 -9.71
N ARG A 67 23.64 -1.26 -10.55
CA ARG A 67 23.30 -2.58 -11.10
C ARG A 67 23.23 -3.65 -10.00
N LEU A 68 24.16 -3.63 -9.05
CA LEU A 68 24.18 -4.57 -7.93
C LEU A 68 23.03 -4.29 -6.96
N LEU A 69 22.76 -3.01 -6.66
CA LEU A 69 21.64 -2.61 -5.81
C LEU A 69 20.28 -3.05 -6.38
N LEU A 70 20.08 -2.91 -7.70
CA LEU A 70 18.86 -3.40 -8.36
C LEU A 70 18.77 -4.92 -8.35
N LYS A 71 19.90 -5.64 -8.50
CA LYS A 71 19.93 -7.11 -8.42
C LYS A 71 19.57 -7.65 -7.05
N LEU A 72 19.90 -6.93 -5.98
CA LEU A 72 19.52 -7.30 -4.62
C LEU A 72 18.00 -7.25 -4.40
N GLY A 73 17.26 -6.51 -5.23
CA GLY A 73 15.80 -6.39 -5.11
C GLY A 73 15.34 -5.65 -3.85
N THR A 74 16.25 -4.96 -3.16
CA THR A 74 15.99 -4.27 -1.87
C THR A 74 15.07 -3.05 -2.01
N HIS A 75 14.88 -2.55 -3.22
CA HIS A 75 14.01 -1.41 -3.48
C HIS A 75 13.27 -1.55 -4.81
N ASN A 76 12.06 -1.01 -4.83
CA ASN A 76 11.24 -0.94 -6.02
C ASN A 76 11.61 0.29 -6.85
N THR A 77 11.76 0.11 -8.15
CA THR A 77 11.77 1.22 -9.13
C THR A 77 10.41 1.92 -9.15
N LEU A 78 10.37 3.17 -9.58
CA LEU A 78 9.14 3.95 -9.75
C LEU A 78 8.11 3.19 -10.59
N SER A 79 8.49 2.60 -11.71
CA SER A 79 7.55 1.85 -12.58
C SER A 79 6.83 0.74 -11.81
N LYS A 80 7.56 -0.02 -10.99
CA LYS A 80 6.97 -1.09 -10.16
C LYS A 80 6.02 -0.54 -9.10
N LEU A 81 6.37 0.59 -8.49
CA LEU A 81 5.49 1.26 -7.51
C LEU A 81 4.20 1.74 -8.17
N LEU A 82 4.29 2.33 -9.36
CA LEU A 82 3.12 2.77 -10.13
C LEU A 82 2.25 1.60 -10.56
N GLU A 83 2.86 0.53 -11.06
CA GLU A 83 2.17 -0.70 -11.44
C GLU A 83 1.44 -1.33 -10.23
N ALA A 84 2.11 -1.46 -9.09
CA ALA A 84 1.51 -1.96 -7.86
C ALA A 84 0.32 -1.09 -7.42
N ASN A 85 0.44 0.24 -7.52
CA ASN A 85 -0.65 1.15 -7.20
C ASN A 85 -1.83 1.00 -8.18
N TRP A 86 -1.59 0.96 -9.49
CA TRP A 86 -2.65 0.76 -10.47
C TRP A 86 -3.35 -0.59 -10.30
N PHE A 87 -2.60 -1.63 -10.00
CA PHE A 87 -3.15 -2.95 -9.68
C PHE A 87 -4.03 -2.90 -8.44
N SER A 88 -3.59 -2.24 -7.37
CA SER A 88 -4.39 -2.04 -6.15
C SER A 88 -5.68 -1.25 -6.42
N GLN A 89 -5.60 -0.15 -7.18
CA GLN A 89 -6.77 0.63 -7.56
C GLN A 89 -7.75 -0.19 -8.40
N ARG A 90 -7.25 -0.99 -9.34
CA ARG A 90 -8.09 -1.87 -10.16
C ARG A 90 -8.77 -2.93 -9.31
N LYS A 91 -8.05 -3.58 -8.39
CA LYS A 91 -8.63 -4.50 -7.39
C LYS A 91 -9.74 -3.82 -6.59
N ARG A 92 -9.52 -2.60 -6.11
CA ARG A 92 -10.53 -1.83 -5.37
C ARG A 92 -11.78 -1.57 -6.21
N LEU A 93 -11.62 -1.20 -7.48
CA LEU A 93 -12.76 -0.98 -8.38
C LEU A 93 -13.58 -2.26 -8.61
N LEU A 94 -12.92 -3.41 -8.68
CA LEU A 94 -13.59 -4.72 -8.83
C LEU A 94 -14.52 -5.08 -7.66
N LEU A 95 -14.35 -4.45 -6.49
CA LEU A 95 -15.17 -4.71 -5.30
C LEU A 95 -16.55 -4.03 -5.36
N THR A 96 -16.75 -3.05 -6.25
CA THR A 96 -17.97 -2.25 -6.29
C THR A 96 -18.71 -2.44 -7.62
N PRO A 97 -20.06 -2.48 -7.64
CA PRO A 97 -20.82 -2.57 -8.89
C PRO A 97 -20.47 -1.45 -9.88
N THR A 98 -20.36 -0.21 -9.37
CA THR A 98 -20.00 0.96 -10.17
C THR A 98 -18.59 0.85 -10.75
N GLY A 99 -17.61 0.46 -9.93
CA GLY A 99 -16.23 0.30 -10.38
C GLY A 99 -16.06 -0.83 -11.41
N ARG A 100 -16.80 -1.93 -11.26
CA ARG A 100 -16.86 -3.00 -12.26
C ARG A 100 -17.44 -2.53 -13.58
N ASN A 101 -18.56 -1.80 -13.54
CA ASN A 101 -19.16 -1.21 -14.76
C ASN A 101 -18.18 -0.25 -15.45
N LEU A 102 -17.45 0.56 -14.70
CA LEU A 102 -16.42 1.45 -15.24
C LEU A 102 -15.29 0.65 -15.92
N LEU A 103 -14.78 -0.39 -15.25
CA LEU A 103 -13.72 -1.23 -15.81
C LEU A 103 -14.16 -1.93 -17.11
N SER A 104 -15.40 -2.46 -17.15
CA SER A 104 -15.95 -3.05 -18.37
C SER A 104 -16.04 -2.05 -19.52
N ARG A 105 -16.48 -0.81 -19.25
CA ARG A 105 -16.55 0.27 -20.26
C ARG A 105 -15.18 0.67 -20.80
N LEU A 106 -14.15 0.60 -19.95
CA LEU A 106 -12.76 0.89 -20.32
C LEU A 106 -12.06 -0.33 -20.99
N GLY A 107 -12.77 -1.45 -21.19
CA GLY A 107 -12.23 -2.64 -21.85
C GLY A 107 -11.32 -3.50 -20.95
N TYR A 108 -11.29 -3.26 -19.64
CA TYR A 108 -10.53 -4.10 -18.72
C TYR A 108 -11.28 -5.41 -18.43
N PRO A 109 -10.60 -6.56 -18.30
CA PRO A 109 -11.25 -7.77 -17.86
C PRO A 109 -11.81 -7.61 -16.44
N VAL A 110 -13.09 -7.94 -16.31
CA VAL A 110 -13.84 -7.96 -15.06
C VAL A 110 -14.24 -9.42 -14.81
N PRO A 111 -13.53 -10.14 -13.93
CA PRO A 111 -13.92 -11.51 -13.59
C PRO A 111 -15.31 -11.48 -12.94
N PRO A 112 -16.14 -12.54 -13.08
CA PRO A 112 -17.41 -12.66 -12.35
C PRO A 112 -17.21 -12.35 -10.87
N LEU A 113 -18.24 -11.82 -10.18
CA LEU A 113 -18.18 -11.82 -8.73
C LEU A 113 -18.03 -13.28 -8.34
N GLU A 114 -16.95 -13.64 -7.67
CA GLU A 114 -16.98 -14.81 -6.82
C GLU A 114 -18.14 -14.53 -5.85
N ILE A 115 -19.28 -15.16 -6.11
CA ILE A 115 -20.38 -15.20 -5.17
C ILE A 115 -19.71 -15.69 -3.91
N GLU A 116 -19.63 -14.84 -2.89
CA GLU A 116 -19.01 -15.18 -1.61
C GLU A 116 -19.42 -16.61 -1.30
N THR A 117 -18.44 -17.52 -1.33
CA THR A 117 -18.65 -18.89 -0.87
C THR A 117 -19.40 -18.77 0.43
N ARG A 118 -20.64 -19.32 0.48
CA ARG A 118 -21.51 -19.32 1.66
C ARG A 118 -20.61 -19.35 2.89
N PRO A 119 -20.63 -18.33 3.76
CA PRO A 119 -19.67 -18.23 4.84
C PRO A 119 -19.67 -19.57 5.58
N THR A 120 -18.55 -20.29 5.49
CA THR A 120 -18.45 -21.58 6.16
C THR A 120 -18.55 -21.31 7.65
N PRO A 121 -19.49 -21.96 8.36
CA PRO A 121 -19.65 -21.70 9.78
C PRO A 121 -18.33 -21.96 10.50
N LEU A 122 -17.93 -21.00 11.34
CA LEU A 122 -16.77 -21.17 12.23
C LEU A 122 -16.96 -22.41 13.10
N SER A 123 -15.90 -23.21 13.26
CA SER A 123 -15.90 -24.32 14.20
C SER A 123 -16.31 -23.83 15.60
N PRO A 124 -17.17 -24.55 16.32
CA PRO A 124 -17.61 -24.18 17.67
C PRO A 124 -16.45 -23.92 18.64
N ALA A 125 -15.33 -24.63 18.47
CA ALA A 125 -14.13 -24.45 19.28
C ALA A 125 -13.51 -23.07 19.08
N ILE A 126 -13.38 -22.61 17.83
CA ILE A 126 -12.83 -21.30 17.48
C ILE A 126 -13.79 -20.20 17.95
N ARG A 127 -15.10 -20.40 17.78
CA ARG A 127 -16.12 -19.42 18.17
C ARG A 127 -16.11 -19.11 19.67
N LYS A 128 -15.78 -20.10 20.52
CA LYS A 128 -15.68 -19.91 21.98
C LYS A 128 -14.46 -19.09 22.42
N ILE A 129 -13.41 -19.03 21.59
CA ILE A 129 -12.16 -18.31 21.92
C ILE A 129 -12.21 -16.87 21.41
N LEU A 130 -13.03 -16.58 20.40
CA LEU A 130 -13.21 -15.23 19.87
C LEU A 130 -14.03 -14.37 20.85
N SER A 131 -13.36 -13.48 21.56
CA SER A 131 -14.01 -12.39 22.29
C SER A 131 -14.27 -11.23 21.33
N VAL A 132 -15.53 -11.06 20.94
CA VAL A 132 -15.96 -9.92 20.08
C VAL A 132 -16.66 -8.92 20.97
N HIS A 133 -16.08 -7.72 21.09
CA HIS A 133 -16.75 -6.63 21.81
C HIS A 133 -18.02 -6.19 21.08
N PRO A 134 -19.09 -5.87 21.82
CA PRO A 134 -20.32 -5.38 21.22
C PRO A 134 -20.07 -4.08 20.46
N LEU A 135 -20.85 -3.86 19.40
CA LEU A 135 -20.80 -2.62 18.63
C LEU A 135 -21.10 -1.41 19.55
N SER A 136 -20.47 -0.27 19.26
CA SER A 136 -20.62 0.96 20.04
C SER A 136 -22.08 1.37 20.21
N ARG A 137 -22.43 1.91 21.39
CA ARG A 137 -23.78 2.39 21.69
C ARG A 137 -24.12 3.71 20.99
N ASN A 138 -23.12 4.52 20.64
CA ASN A 138 -23.30 5.87 20.11
C ASN A 138 -23.19 5.93 18.58
N MET A 139 -23.72 4.91 17.88
CA MET A 139 -23.76 4.89 16.41
C MET A 139 -24.92 5.74 15.87
N ARG A 140 -24.83 6.20 14.61
CA ARG A 140 -25.83 7.12 14.04
C ARG A 140 -27.14 6.37 13.75
N PRO A 141 -28.27 6.68 14.42
CA PRO A 141 -29.48 5.86 14.36
C PRO A 141 -30.10 5.72 12.96
N GLN A 142 -29.94 6.74 12.11
CA GLN A 142 -30.53 6.76 10.78
C GLN A 142 -29.72 5.98 9.75
N HIS A 143 -28.39 5.99 9.86
CA HIS A 143 -27.47 5.39 8.87
C HIS A 143 -27.02 3.98 9.27
N ASP A 144 -26.94 3.68 10.57
CA ASP A 144 -26.36 2.44 11.10
C ASP A 144 -27.42 1.46 11.65
N LYS A 145 -28.64 1.45 11.08
CA LYS A 145 -29.76 0.63 11.58
C LYS A 145 -29.43 -0.87 11.64
N SER A 146 -28.74 -1.40 10.64
CA SER A 146 -28.34 -2.82 10.58
C SER A 146 -27.32 -3.17 11.65
N ARG A 147 -26.36 -2.27 11.91
CA ARG A 147 -25.34 -2.43 12.96
C ARG A 147 -25.95 -2.38 14.35
N HIS A 148 -26.91 -1.47 14.58
CA HIS A 148 -27.63 -1.39 15.84
C HIS A 148 -28.45 -2.65 16.15
N LYS A 149 -29.08 -3.26 15.13
CA LYS A 149 -29.79 -4.54 15.25
C LYS A 149 -28.86 -5.74 15.49
N SER A 150 -27.62 -5.66 15.03
CA SER A 150 -26.62 -6.73 15.15
C SER A 150 -25.79 -6.68 16.43
N ARG A 151 -26.13 -5.76 17.34
CA ARG A 151 -25.52 -5.68 18.67
C ARG A 151 -26.08 -6.80 19.54
N VAL A 152 -25.32 -7.88 19.65
CA VAL A 152 -25.54 -9.01 20.58
C VAL A 152 -24.74 -8.78 21.86
#